data_AF-A0A940NPD3-F1
#
_entry.id   AF-A0A940NPD3-F1
#
_cell.length_a   1.000
_cell.length_b   1.000
_cell.length_c   1.000
_cell.angle_alpha   90.00
_cell.angle_beta   90.00
_cell.angle_gamma   90.00
#
_symmetry.space_group_name_H-M   'P 1'
#
loop_
_entity.id
_entity.type
_entity.pdbx_description
1 polymer ?
#
loop_
_entity_poly.entity_id
_entity_poly.type
_entity_poly.pdbx_seq_one_letter_code
_entity_poly.pdbx_strand_id
1 'polypeptide(L)'
;RDHVIAVAGMPRKELLERRVSPSLEEYMENRRNYVQGQDGSKLLPVEGVAHSALVQCPILAAGDVCGSVMFMQDDTHHTAGDAEVKLVQTAAAFLGRQMEE
;
A
#
# COMPACT_ATOMS: atom_id res chain seq x y z
N ARG A 1 -6.65 -1.94 -14.83
CA ARG A 1 -5.19 -1.91 -14.56
C ARG A 1 -5.00 -0.83 -13.54
N ASP A 2 -4.44 -1.18 -12.39
CA ASP A 2 -4.45 -0.30 -11.23
C ASP A 2 -3.25 0.64 -11.27
N HIS A 3 -3.48 1.88 -10.88
CA HIS A 3 -2.48 2.94 -10.89
C HIS A 3 -2.54 3.68 -9.57
N VAL A 4 -1.45 4.35 -9.21
CA VAL A 4 -1.41 5.20 -8.02
C VAL A 4 -2.28 6.44 -8.26
N ILE A 5 -3.31 6.62 -7.44
CA ILE A 5 -4.26 7.74 -7.55
C ILE A 5 -4.00 8.87 -6.56
N ALA A 6 -3.20 8.64 -5.51
CA ALA A 6 -2.90 9.62 -4.48
C ALA A 6 -1.50 9.40 -3.90
N VAL A 7 -0.80 10.51 -3.60
CA VAL A 7 0.56 10.51 -3.05
C VAL A 7 0.71 11.69 -2.10
N ALA A 8 1.29 11.41 -0.93
CA ALA A 8 1.72 12.40 0.06
C ALA A 8 3.12 12.03 0.57
N GLY A 9 3.90 13.02 1.03
CA GLY A 9 5.26 12.82 1.53
C GLY A 9 6.35 12.65 0.45
N MET A 10 6.01 12.04 -0.70
CA MET A 10 6.93 11.87 -1.83
C MET A 10 6.59 12.76 -3.04
N PRO A 11 7.54 12.98 -3.98
CA PRO A 11 7.28 13.72 -5.21
C PRO A 11 6.17 13.08 -6.04
N ARG A 12 5.02 13.77 -6.17
CA ARG A 12 3.85 13.25 -6.90
C ARG A 12 4.18 12.77 -8.31
N LYS A 13 5.02 13.50 -9.04
CA LYS A 13 5.45 13.16 -10.42
C LYS A 13 6.16 11.81 -10.53
N GLU A 14 6.69 11.29 -9.43
CA GLU A 14 7.39 10.01 -9.43
C GLU A 14 6.43 8.82 -9.39
N LEU A 15 5.24 8.98 -8.82
CA LEU A 15 4.37 7.87 -8.46
C LEU A 15 2.97 7.97 -9.05
N LEU A 16 2.40 9.17 -9.11
CA LEU A 16 1.04 9.39 -9.57
C LEU A 16 0.87 8.87 -11.00
N GLU A 17 -0.27 8.20 -11.27
CA GLU A 17 -0.61 7.56 -12.55
C GLU A 17 0.35 6.43 -12.98
N ARG A 18 1.37 6.09 -12.19
CA ARG A 18 2.18 4.90 -12.46
C ARG A 18 1.43 3.64 -12.10
N ARG A 19 1.71 2.59 -12.86
CA ARG A 19 1.11 1.27 -12.67
C ARG A 19 1.62 0.63 -11.38
N VAL A 20 0.72 -0.04 -10.67
CA VAL A 20 1.10 -0.90 -9.55
C VAL A 20 1.89 -2.11 -10.02
N SER A 21 2.78 -2.63 -9.18
CA SER A 21 3.56 -3.82 -9.49
C SER A 21 2.72 -5.11 -9.39
N PRO A 22 3.12 -6.18 -10.09
CA PRO A 22 2.49 -7.50 -9.93
C PRO A 22 2.55 -8.04 -8.49
N SER A 23 3.60 -7.69 -7.74
CA SER A 23 3.69 -8.10 -6.33
C SER A 23 2.65 -7.40 -5.47
N LEU A 24 2.36 -6.11 -5.71
CA LEU A 24 1.26 -5.44 -5.02
C LEU A 24 -0.10 -6.03 -5.44
N GLU A 25 -0.29 -6.34 -6.73
CA GLU A 25 -1.49 -7.06 -7.22
C GLU A 25 -1.70 -8.37 -6.43
N GLU A 26 -0.64 -9.17 -6.21
CA GLU A 26 -0.70 -10.40 -5.42
C GLU A 26 -1.12 -10.17 -3.95
N TYR A 27 -0.59 -9.15 -3.27
CA TYR A 27 -1.02 -8.84 -1.89
C TYR A 27 -2.48 -8.42 -1.83
N MET A 28 -2.94 -7.65 -2.83
CA MET A 28 -4.34 -7.25 -2.97
C MET A 28 -5.25 -8.46 -3.20
N GLU A 29 -4.96 -9.32 -4.18
CA GLU A 29 -5.74 -10.52 -4.49
C GLU A 29 -5.85 -11.49 -3.31
N ASN A 30 -4.74 -11.68 -2.58
CA ASN A 30 -4.70 -12.55 -1.40
C ASN A 30 -5.25 -11.89 -0.12
N ARG A 31 -5.71 -10.62 -0.20
CA ARG A 31 -6.24 -9.85 0.94
C ARG A 31 -5.27 -9.82 2.12
N ARG A 32 -3.98 -9.79 1.82
CA ARG A 32 -2.88 -9.90 2.78
C ARG A 32 -2.28 -8.53 3.02
N ASN A 33 -2.03 -8.21 4.30
CA ASN A 33 -1.25 -7.04 4.68
C ASN A 33 0.24 -7.34 4.53
N TYR A 34 1.01 -6.33 4.14
CA TYR A 34 2.46 -6.38 4.14
C TYR A 34 3.02 -5.52 5.27
N VAL A 35 4.02 -6.04 5.99
CA VAL A 35 4.81 -5.28 6.96
C VAL A 35 6.29 -5.57 6.71
N GLN A 36 7.06 -4.51 6.48
CA GLN A 36 8.50 -4.61 6.23
C GLN A 36 9.19 -5.34 7.39
N GLY A 37 9.92 -6.40 7.05
CA GLY A 37 10.68 -7.20 8.01
C GLY A 37 9.94 -8.39 8.61
N GLN A 38 8.62 -8.53 8.42
CA GLN A 38 7.90 -9.75 8.85
C GLN A 38 8.17 -10.95 7.93
N ASP A 39 8.15 -10.72 6.61
CA ASP A 39 8.19 -11.80 5.61
C ASP A 39 9.54 -11.90 4.88
N GLY A 40 10.57 -11.18 5.34
CA GLY A 40 11.94 -11.17 4.78
C GLY A 40 12.07 -10.58 3.36
N SER A 41 10.98 -10.38 2.64
CA SER A 41 10.93 -9.81 1.30
C SER A 41 10.58 -8.31 1.33
N LYS A 42 11.14 -7.56 0.37
CA LYS A 42 10.77 -6.16 0.11
C LYS A 42 9.61 -6.13 -0.87
N LEU A 43 8.57 -5.36 -0.56
CA LEU A 43 7.51 -5.06 -1.51
C LEU A 43 7.88 -3.78 -2.28
N LEU A 44 8.09 -3.87 -3.59
CA LEU A 44 8.18 -2.72 -4.50
C LEU A 44 6.79 -2.53 -5.12
N PRO A 45 5.97 -1.57 -4.67
CA PRO A 45 4.54 -1.53 -5.02
C PRO A 45 4.23 -0.88 -6.38
N VAL A 46 5.20 -0.19 -7.00
CA VAL A 46 4.98 0.59 -8.23
C VAL A 46 6.02 0.19 -9.28
N GLU A 47 5.57 -0.07 -10.51
CA GLU A 47 6.45 -0.46 -11.61
C GLU A 47 7.49 0.64 -11.92
N GLY A 48 8.76 0.26 -12.00
CA GLY A 48 9.85 1.18 -12.35
C GLY A 48 10.16 2.24 -11.28
N VAL A 49 9.72 2.05 -10.04
CA VAL A 49 10.06 2.90 -8.89
C VAL A 49 10.85 2.09 -7.88
N ALA A 50 12.05 2.57 -7.53
CA ALA A 50 12.97 1.89 -6.61
C ALA A 50 12.70 2.23 -5.13
N HIS A 51 11.43 2.37 -4.75
CA HIS A 51 10.99 2.64 -3.38
C HIS A 51 10.14 1.47 -2.88
N SER A 52 10.49 0.89 -1.73
CA SER A 52 9.72 -0.20 -1.13
C SER A 52 8.60 0.31 -0.22
N ALA A 53 7.55 -0.48 -0.03
CA ALA A 53 6.56 -0.24 1.01
C ALA A 53 7.19 -0.47 2.40
N LEU A 54 6.74 0.30 3.39
CA LEU A 54 6.99 0.07 4.81
C LEU A 54 5.90 -0.83 5.39
N VAL A 55 4.64 -0.46 5.15
CA VAL A 55 3.45 -1.21 5.53
C VAL A 55 2.36 -0.96 4.52
N GLN A 56 1.59 -1.99 4.17
CA GLN A 56 0.51 -1.92 3.20
C GLN A 56 -0.70 -2.72 3.68
N CYS A 57 -1.91 -2.21 3.40
CA CYS A 57 -3.17 -2.88 3.66
C CYS A 57 -4.11 -2.74 2.46
N PRO A 58 -4.72 -3.85 1.98
CA PRO A 58 -5.74 -3.80 0.93
C PRO A 58 -7.00 -3.08 1.42
N ILE A 59 -7.61 -2.28 0.55
CA ILE A 59 -8.93 -1.68 0.76
C ILE A 59 -9.97 -2.71 0.34
N LEU A 60 -10.81 -3.13 1.29
CA LEU A 60 -11.89 -4.07 1.07
C LEU A 60 -13.23 -3.33 1.12
N ALA A 61 -14.07 -3.51 0.10
CA ALA A 61 -15.44 -2.98 0.07
C ALA A 61 -16.38 -3.99 -0.58
N ALA A 62 -17.57 -4.17 -0.01
CA ALA A 62 -18.61 -5.10 -0.47
C ALA A 62 -18.11 -6.54 -0.70
N GLY A 63 -17.09 -6.96 0.06
CA GLY A 63 -16.48 -8.28 -0.07
C GLY A 63 -15.47 -8.41 -1.21
N ASP A 64 -15.14 -7.34 -1.93
CA ASP A 64 -14.12 -7.30 -2.99
C ASP A 64 -12.94 -6.37 -2.63
N VAL A 65 -11.83 -6.48 -3.37
CA VAL A 65 -10.65 -5.64 -3.20
C VAL A 65 -10.73 -4.47 -4.17
N CYS A 66 -10.78 -3.26 -3.64
CA CYS A 66 -10.93 -2.05 -4.47
C CYS A 66 -9.63 -1.26 -4.64
N GLY A 67 -8.59 -1.59 -3.88
CA GLY A 67 -7.29 -0.93 -3.95
C GLY A 67 -6.44 -1.23 -2.73
N SER A 68 -5.52 -0.32 -2.42
CA SER A 68 -4.55 -0.49 -1.35
C SER A 68 -4.05 0.85 -0.82
N VAL A 69 -3.81 0.92 0.49
CA VAL A 69 -3.16 2.06 1.15
C VAL A 69 -1.85 1.58 1.76
N MET A 70 -0.81 2.41 1.69
CA MET A 70 0.49 2.07 2.25
C MET A 70 1.29 3.29 2.68
N PHE A 71 2.18 3.06 3.64
CA PHE A 71 3.35 3.91 3.86
C PHE A 71 4.52 3.35 3.07
N MET A 72 5.33 4.26 2.55
CA MET A 72 6.54 3.93 1.79
C MET A 72 7.75 4.04 2.71
N GLN A 73 8.74 3.20 2.46
CA GLN A 73 9.98 3.21 3.22
C GLN A 73 10.73 4.53 2.96
N ASP A 74 11.27 5.12 4.02
CA ASP A 74 12.13 6.30 3.91
C ASP A 74 13.60 5.91 3.84
N ASP A 75 14.48 6.91 3.63
CA ASP A 75 15.93 6.73 3.54
C ASP A 75 16.55 6.19 4.85
N THR A 76 15.84 6.29 5.97
CA THR A 76 16.31 5.82 7.28
C THR A 76 16.06 4.32 7.50
N HIS A 77 15.35 3.66 6.57
CA HIS A 77 15.05 2.24 6.59
C HIS A 77 14.44 1.76 7.91
N HIS A 78 13.54 2.56 8.49
CA HIS A 78 12.91 2.20 9.75
C HIS A 78 11.97 0.98 9.60
N THR A 79 11.77 0.28 10.71
CA THR A 79 10.80 -0.82 10.78
C THR A 79 9.43 -0.26 11.15
N ALA A 80 8.36 -0.77 10.54
CA ALA A 80 7.01 -0.36 10.88
C ALA A 80 6.71 -0.69 12.35
N GLY A 81 6.27 0.30 13.11
CA GLY A 81 5.73 0.10 14.44
C GLY A 81 4.23 -0.16 14.41
N ASP A 82 3.66 -0.38 15.60
CA ASP A 82 2.22 -0.57 15.77
C ASP A 82 1.40 0.62 15.26
N ALA A 83 1.97 1.83 15.31
CA ALA A 83 1.31 3.05 14.87
C ALA A 83 1.07 3.03 13.36
N GLU A 84 2.11 2.77 12.56
CA GLU A 84 2.01 2.74 11.10
C GLU A 84 1.07 1.64 10.62
N VAL A 85 1.13 0.45 11.26
CA VAL A 85 0.25 -0.67 10.97
C VAL A 85 -1.21 -0.30 11.22
N LYS A 86 -1.52 0.23 12.41
CA LYS A 86 -2.90 0.60 12.77
C LYS A 86 -3.42 1.75 11.91
N LEU A 87 -2.58 2.72 11.57
CA LEU A 87 -2.98 3.85 10.73
C LEU A 87 -3.36 3.40 9.31
N VAL A 88 -2.54 2.56 8.68
CA VAL A 88 -2.82 2.04 7.33
C VAL A 88 -4.07 1.14 7.33
N GLN A 89 -4.23 0.28 8.34
CA GLN A 89 -5.45 -0.53 8.49
C GLN A 89 -6.70 0.33 8.71
N THR A 90 -6.61 1.37 9.54
CA THR A 90 -7.72 2.29 9.79
C THR A 90 -8.11 3.06 8.53
N ALA A 91 -7.12 3.53 7.77
CA ALA A 91 -7.35 4.22 6.50
C ALA A 91 -8.01 3.29 5.48
N ALA A 92 -7.51 2.06 5.32
CA ALA A 92 -8.09 1.08 4.41
C ALA A 92 -9.54 0.73 4.79
N ALA A 93 -9.82 0.50 6.07
CA ALA A 93 -11.17 0.23 6.57
C ALA A 93 -12.11 1.43 6.42
N PHE A 94 -11.61 2.66 6.61
CA PHE A 94 -12.38 3.87 6.40
C PHE A 94 -12.78 4.03 4.92
N LEU A 95 -11.80 3.92 4.01
CA LEU A 95 -12.04 4.02 2.57
C LEU A 95 -12.97 2.90 2.08
N GLY A 96 -12.79 1.68 2.57
CA GLY A 96 -13.65 0.55 2.24
C GLY A 96 -15.12 0.83 2.54
N ARG A 97 -15.42 1.35 3.73
CA ARG A 97 -16.80 1.76 4.10
C ARG A 97 -17.35 2.87 3.21
N GLN A 98 -16.53 3.86 2.86
CA GLN A 98 -16.95 4.97 1.99
C GLN A 98 -17.24 4.54 0.54
N MET A 99 -16.78 3.36 0.14
CA MET A 99 -17.08 2.78 -1.19
C MET A 99 -18.35 1.92 -1.18
N GLU A 100 -18.86 1.56 -0.01
CA GLU A 100 -20.11 0.81 0.16
C GLU A 100 -21.34 1.74 0.29
N GLU A 101 -21.11 3.02 0.62
CA GLU A 101 -22.10 4.10 0.70
C GLU A 101 -22.43 4.67 -0.70
#